data_AF-A0A4Q0YMJ0-F1
#
_entry.id   AF-A0A4Q0YMJ0-F1
#
_cell.length_a   1.000
_cell.length_b   1.000
_cell.length_c   1.000
_cell.angle_alpha   90.00
_cell.angle_beta   90.00
_cell.angle_gamma   90.00
#
_symmetry.space_group_name_H-M   'P 1'
#
loop_
_entity.id
_entity.type
_entity.pdbx_description
1 polymer ?
#
loop_
_entity_poly.entity_id
_entity_poly.type
_entity_poly.pdbx_seq_one_letter_code
_entity_poly.pdbx_strand_id
1 'polypeptide(L)'
;MQDWLRRRVSKVVYVQLWEERLKVIHCGNGKTFDEKPLLALRHQPKGGRIIAQIGNEAAAFSGDDIELLNPFSHPRTLISDMYSADLVIRHGFSKLRSFRYFVSPYVVVVHPMEKREGGVTKVEKAALETLFKESGAREVLVYEGEALDPENIDYSHLYQASIKDHLMDIKRGRKTAGVLAAVLGVYALALIAFFSING
;
A
#
# COMPACT_ATOMS: atom_id res chain seq x y z
N MET A 1 -24.39 22.23 6.24
CA MET A 1 -24.07 21.18 5.24
C MET A 1 -22.55 21.01 5.05
N GLN A 2 -21.77 22.08 4.92
CA GLN A 2 -20.32 22.01 4.65
C GLN A 2 -19.46 21.41 5.78
N ASP A 3 -19.83 21.61 7.06
CA ASP A 3 -19.09 21.06 8.22
C ASP A 3 -19.16 19.52 8.35
N TRP A 4 -20.19 18.89 7.78
CA TRP A 4 -20.36 17.44 7.87
C TRP A 4 -19.40 16.68 6.94
N LEU A 5 -19.14 17.23 5.75
CA LEU A 5 -18.13 16.70 4.81
C LEU A 5 -16.71 16.87 5.38
N ARG A 6 -16.42 18.03 5.98
CA ARG A 6 -15.12 18.34 6.60
C ARG A 6 -14.72 17.35 7.70
N ARG A 7 -15.69 16.85 8.49
CA ARG A 7 -15.46 15.86 9.55
C ARG A 7 -15.03 14.47 9.05
N ARG A 8 -15.43 14.04 7.84
CA ARG A 8 -14.97 12.76 7.26
C ARG A 8 -13.55 12.84 6.70
N VAL A 9 -13.21 13.94 6.02
CA VAL A 9 -11.88 14.17 5.43
C VAL A 9 -10.82 14.44 6.50
N SER A 10 -11.23 14.96 7.67
CA SER A 10 -10.32 15.35 8.77
C SER A 10 -9.47 14.22 9.38
N LYS A 11 -9.72 12.96 9.02
CA LYS A 11 -8.99 11.78 9.55
C LYS A 11 -8.34 10.93 8.45
N VAL A 12 -8.41 11.38 7.20
CA VAL A 12 -7.81 10.67 6.07
C VAL A 12 -6.37 11.15 5.90
N VAL A 13 -5.47 10.19 5.75
CA VAL A 13 -4.08 10.43 5.36
C VAL A 13 -3.88 9.81 3.99
N TYR A 14 -3.44 10.64 3.05
CA TYR A 14 -3.06 10.19 1.72
C TYR A 14 -1.57 9.97 1.66
N VAL A 15 -1.17 8.74 1.31
CA VAL A 15 0.24 8.36 1.19
C VAL A 15 0.52 8.06 -0.27
N GLN A 16 1.48 8.77 -0.84
CA GLN A 16 2.02 8.47 -2.16
C GLN A 16 3.42 7.87 -1.98
N LEU A 17 3.63 6.70 -2.58
CA LEU A 17 4.83 5.89 -2.37
C LEU A 17 5.57 5.68 -3.69
N TRP A 18 6.82 6.14 -3.73
CA TRP A 18 7.81 5.87 -4.77
C TRP A 18 9.04 5.20 -4.13
N GLU A 19 9.96 4.71 -4.96
CA GLU A 19 11.25 4.21 -4.46
C GLU A 19 12.09 5.31 -3.80
N GLU A 20 12.16 6.49 -4.44
CA GLU A 20 13.02 7.61 -3.99
C GLU A 20 12.26 8.67 -3.17
N ARG A 21 10.96 8.51 -2.96
CA ARG A 21 10.11 9.53 -2.34
C ARG A 21 8.95 8.90 -1.56
N LEU A 22 8.75 9.38 -0.35
CA LEU A 22 7.57 9.10 0.46
C LEU A 22 6.87 10.42 0.77
N LYS A 23 5.65 10.57 0.25
CA LYS A 23 4.81 11.73 0.55
C LYS A 23 3.61 11.30 1.36
N VAL A 24 3.39 11.95 2.49
CA VAL A 24 2.31 11.68 3.44
C VAL A 24 1.58 12.98 3.71
N ILE A 25 0.29 13.03 3.39
CA ILE A 25 -0.53 14.25 3.43
C ILE A 25 -1.72 14.02 4.35
N HIS A 26 -1.93 14.91 5.31
CA HIS A 26 -3.13 14.92 6.12
C HIS A 26 -4.23 15.73 5.44
N CYS A 27 -5.21 15.06 4.84
CA CYS A 27 -6.26 15.69 4.02
C CYS A 27 -7.09 16.73 4.78
N GLY A 28 -7.19 16.60 6.12
CA GLY A 28 -7.94 17.53 6.95
C GLY A 28 -7.34 18.92 7.14
N ASN A 29 -6.01 19.04 7.06
CA ASN A 29 -5.30 20.28 7.40
C ASN A 29 -4.14 20.60 6.43
N GLY A 30 -3.94 19.80 5.39
CA GLY A 30 -2.91 19.98 4.37
C GLY A 30 -1.48 19.72 4.85
N LYS A 31 -1.26 19.37 6.13
CA LYS A 31 0.08 19.10 6.64
C LYS A 31 0.69 17.95 5.86
N THR A 32 1.93 18.15 5.42
CA THR A 32 2.60 17.25 4.48
C THR A 32 3.99 16.90 5.00
N PHE A 33 4.34 15.63 4.89
CA PHE A 33 5.71 15.10 4.95
C PHE A 33 6.08 14.64 3.54
N ASP A 34 7.24 15.02 3.03
CA ASP A 34 7.65 14.77 1.64
C ASP A 34 9.16 14.65 1.57
N GLU A 35 9.66 13.43 1.77
CA GLU A 35 11.08 13.16 1.93
C GLU A 35 11.48 11.83 1.30
N LYS A 36 12.79 11.61 1.15
CA LYS A 36 13.33 10.30 0.77
C LYS A 36 13.05 9.26 1.86
N PRO A 37 12.64 8.04 1.52
CA PRO A 37 12.38 7.00 2.52
C PRO A 37 13.68 6.29 2.95
N LEU A 38 14.65 7.04 3.46
CA LEU A 38 15.96 6.49 3.85
C LEU A 38 16.07 6.32 5.37
N LEU A 39 16.76 5.26 5.79
CA LEU A 39 17.25 5.10 7.16
C LEU A 39 18.77 5.14 7.16
N ALA A 40 19.34 5.88 8.10
CA ALA A 40 20.73 5.76 8.48
C ALA A 40 20.81 4.90 9.75
N LEU A 41 21.44 3.75 9.65
CA LEU A 41 21.67 2.82 10.75
C LEU A 41 23.11 2.95 11.23
N ARG A 42 23.31 3.13 12.53
CA ARG A 42 24.65 3.14 13.14
C ARG A 42 24.97 1.78 13.77
N HIS A 43 26.09 1.20 13.39
CA HIS A 43 26.64 0.00 14.00
C HIS A 43 27.13 0.29 15.42
N GLN A 44 26.73 -0.54 16.37
CA GLN A 44 27.22 -0.42 17.74
C GLN A 44 28.50 -1.26 17.97
N PRO A 45 29.44 -0.79 18.80
CA PRO A 45 30.66 -1.54 19.13
C PRO A 45 30.41 -2.92 19.76
N LYS A 46 29.25 -3.11 20.41
CA LYS A 46 28.86 -4.36 21.09
C LYS A 46 27.98 -5.27 20.22
N GLY A 47 27.91 -5.00 18.92
CA GLY A 47 26.99 -5.66 17.99
C GLY A 47 25.61 -5.01 17.99
N GLY A 48 24.90 -5.15 16.87
CA GLY A 48 23.58 -4.52 16.65
C GLY A 48 23.66 -3.19 15.88
N ARG A 49 22.48 -2.67 15.54
CA ARG A 49 22.29 -1.43 14.78
C ARG A 49 21.24 -0.57 15.47
N ILE A 50 21.43 0.74 15.48
CA ILE A 50 20.42 1.70 15.94
C ILE A 50 20.08 2.68 14.83
N ILE A 51 18.85 3.18 14.84
CA ILE A 51 18.43 4.21 13.92
C ILE A 51 19.13 5.52 14.32
N ALA A 52 20.02 6.00 13.48
CA ALA A 52 20.68 7.28 13.66
C ALA A 52 19.80 8.42 13.15
N GLN A 53 19.29 8.29 11.91
CA GLN A 53 18.42 9.27 11.26
C GLN A 53 17.46 8.60 10.27
N ILE A 54 16.37 9.31 9.94
CA ILE A 54 15.37 8.90 8.94
C ILE A 54 15.07 10.09 8.03
N GLY A 55 14.74 9.85 6.76
CA GLY A 55 14.29 10.88 5.84
C GLY A 55 15.42 11.52 5.06
N ASN A 56 15.25 12.79 4.67
CA ASN A 56 16.30 13.54 3.99
C ASN A 56 17.53 13.73 4.86
N GLU A 57 17.37 13.79 6.18
CA GLU A 57 18.46 13.89 7.15
C GLU A 57 19.36 12.64 7.16
N ALA A 58 18.81 11.46 6.81
CA ALA A 58 19.60 10.24 6.70
C ALA A 58 20.59 10.30 5.53
N ALA A 59 20.24 10.93 4.41
CA ALA A 59 21.10 11.04 3.24
C ALA A 59 22.37 11.89 3.50
N ALA A 60 22.30 12.82 4.46
CA ALA A 60 23.43 13.65 4.87
C ALA A 60 24.32 12.96 5.92
N PHE A 61 23.93 11.78 6.40
CA PHE A 61 24.64 11.07 7.47
C PHE A 61 25.68 10.12 6.87
N SER A 62 26.97 10.36 7.18
CA SER A 62 28.09 9.58 6.66
C SER A 62 29.09 9.24 7.76
N GLY A 63 29.63 8.02 7.73
CA GLY A 63 30.67 7.55 8.64
C GLY A 63 30.94 6.06 8.40
N ASP A 64 32.10 5.57 8.85
CA ASP A 64 32.49 4.16 8.65
C ASP A 64 31.57 3.18 9.41
N ASP A 65 30.86 3.67 10.42
CA ASP A 65 29.89 2.91 11.22
C ASP A 65 28.44 3.12 10.76
N ILE A 66 28.20 3.79 9.63
CA ILE A 66 26.86 4.11 9.12
C ILE A 66 26.51 3.29 7.87
N GLU A 67 25.34 2.67 7.91
CA GLU A 67 24.70 1.98 6.79
C GLU A 67 23.45 2.75 6.36
N LEU A 68 23.33 3.05 5.06
CA LEU A 68 22.12 3.64 4.49
C LEU A 68 21.24 2.53 3.90
N LEU A 69 19.95 2.55 4.26
CA LEU A 69 18.97 1.58 3.82
C LEU A 69 17.72 2.26 3.25
N ASN A 70 17.27 1.82 2.08
CA ASN A 70 15.98 2.19 1.50
C ASN A 70 15.05 0.96 1.52
N PRO A 71 13.97 0.95 2.34
CA PRO A 71 13.07 -0.19 2.45
C PRO A 71 12.06 -0.28 1.30
N PHE A 72 12.07 0.68 0.37
CA PHE A 72 11.24 0.67 -0.84
C PHE A 72 12.03 0.49 -2.16
N SER A 73 13.34 0.24 -2.03
CA SER A 73 14.21 -0.09 -3.17
C SER A 73 14.22 -1.60 -3.41
N HIS A 74 13.43 -2.05 -4.39
CA HIS A 74 13.39 -3.45 -4.83
C HIS A 74 13.07 -3.55 -6.33
N PRO A 75 13.69 -4.46 -7.10
CA PRO A 75 13.55 -4.50 -8.57
C PRO A 75 12.14 -4.85 -9.07
N ARG A 76 11.32 -5.54 -8.29
CA ARG A 76 10.00 -6.05 -8.73
C ARG A 76 8.82 -5.68 -7.85
N THR A 77 9.07 -5.16 -6.65
CA THR A 77 8.04 -4.81 -5.67
C THR A 77 8.38 -3.44 -5.10
N LEU A 78 7.43 -2.78 -4.44
CA LEU A 78 7.71 -1.52 -3.75
C LEU A 78 8.26 -1.70 -2.35
N ILE A 79 8.22 -2.89 -1.74
CA ILE A 79 8.71 -3.13 -0.37
C ILE A 79 9.83 -4.17 -0.45
N SER A 80 11.02 -3.81 0.03
CA SER A 80 12.16 -4.73 0.22
C SER A 80 12.24 -5.24 1.65
N ASP A 81 12.01 -4.38 2.64
CA ASP A 81 12.13 -4.71 4.06
C ASP A 81 10.97 -4.10 4.87
N MET A 82 10.09 -4.95 5.40
CA MET A 82 8.88 -4.50 6.11
C MET A 82 9.20 -3.76 7.42
N TYR A 83 10.21 -4.21 8.16
CA TYR A 83 10.56 -3.63 9.45
C TYR A 83 11.07 -2.19 9.29
N SER A 84 11.99 -1.97 8.37
CA SER A 84 12.54 -0.66 8.07
C SER A 84 11.51 0.24 7.40
N ALA A 85 10.62 -0.31 6.56
CA ALA A 85 9.49 0.44 6.00
C ALA A 85 8.55 0.95 7.11
N ASP A 86 8.23 0.13 8.11
CA ASP A 86 7.39 0.53 9.24
C ASP A 86 7.98 1.72 9.99
N LEU A 87 9.29 1.69 10.25
CA LEU A 87 10.01 2.79 10.91
C LEU A 87 9.91 4.10 10.12
N VAL A 88 10.10 4.05 8.80
CA VAL A 88 10.00 5.22 7.91
C VAL A 88 8.57 5.76 7.87
N ILE A 89 7.57 4.90 7.75
CA ILE A 89 6.16 5.32 7.70
C ILE A 89 5.73 5.92 9.03
N ARG A 90 6.09 5.29 10.16
CA ARG A 90 5.84 5.85 11.51
C ARG A 90 6.51 7.21 11.68
N HIS A 91 7.70 7.41 11.13
CA HIS A 91 8.36 8.71 11.11
C HIS A 91 7.53 9.73 10.32
N GLY A 92 7.10 9.42 9.10
CA GLY A 92 6.24 10.29 8.30
C GLY A 92 4.92 10.65 9.01
N PHE A 93 4.23 9.66 9.59
CA PHE A 93 3.04 9.89 10.41
C PHE A 93 3.33 10.76 11.63
N SER A 94 4.50 10.60 12.25
CA SER A 94 4.89 11.43 13.40
C SER A 94 5.00 12.90 13.04
N LYS A 95 5.49 13.21 11.84
CA LYS A 95 5.62 14.59 11.33
C LYS A 95 4.26 15.22 11.06
N LEU A 96 3.22 14.44 10.79
CA LEU A 96 1.85 14.93 10.65
C LEU A 96 1.15 15.28 11.97
N ARG A 97 1.64 14.78 13.11
CA ARG A 97 1.02 15.05 14.41
C ARG A 97 1.31 16.49 14.87
N SER A 98 0.30 17.16 15.43
CA SER A 98 0.45 18.48 16.07
C SER A 98 0.63 18.39 17.60
N PHE A 99 0.23 17.28 18.23
CA PHE A 99 0.42 17.04 19.67
C PHE A 99 0.91 15.61 19.94
N ARG A 100 1.86 15.47 20.88
CA ARG A 100 2.58 14.22 21.20
C ARG A 100 1.72 13.08 21.76
N TYR A 101 0.47 13.34 22.15
CA TYR A 101 -0.36 12.42 22.92
C TYR A 101 -1.68 11.98 22.25
N PHE A 102 -1.97 12.45 21.03
CA PHE A 102 -3.14 11.98 20.28
C PHE A 102 -2.70 11.17 19.07
N VAL A 103 -2.75 9.84 19.20
CA VAL A 103 -2.80 8.93 18.06
C VAL A 103 -4.26 8.88 17.64
N SER A 104 -4.70 9.81 16.78
CA SER A 104 -5.94 9.53 16.05
C SER A 104 -5.59 8.41 15.07
N PRO A 105 -6.24 7.24 15.13
CA PRO A 105 -6.05 6.25 14.09
C PRO A 105 -6.41 6.88 12.74
N TYR A 106 -5.45 6.88 11.82
CA TYR A 106 -5.68 7.39 10.47
C TYR A 106 -6.40 6.34 9.65
N VAL A 107 -7.33 6.81 8.82
CA VAL A 107 -7.74 6.08 7.63
C VAL A 107 -6.73 6.43 6.55
N VAL A 108 -6.02 5.44 6.02
CA VAL A 108 -4.90 5.67 5.10
C VAL A 108 -5.29 5.22 3.69
N VAL A 109 -5.17 6.14 2.74
CA VAL A 109 -5.22 5.81 1.31
C VAL A 109 -3.77 5.74 0.83
N VAL A 110 -3.32 4.53 0.49
CA VAL A 110 -1.98 4.25 0.01
C VAL A 110 -2.00 4.21 -1.50
N HIS A 111 -1.20 5.03 -2.14
CA HIS A 111 -1.06 5.10 -3.59
C HIS A 111 0.37 4.75 -4.00
N PRO A 112 0.61 3.49 -4.42
CA PRO A 112 1.80 3.11 -5.17
C PRO A 112 1.91 3.96 -6.43
N MET A 113 2.98 4.73 -6.58
CA MET A 113 3.13 5.64 -7.71
C MET A 113 3.98 5.04 -8.85
N GLU A 114 4.79 4.02 -8.54
CA GLU A 114 5.71 3.34 -9.46
C GLU A 114 5.58 1.81 -9.38
N LYS A 115 6.27 1.11 -10.29
CA LYS A 115 6.35 -0.37 -10.32
C LYS A 115 4.97 -1.03 -10.35
N ARG A 116 4.05 -0.41 -11.10
CA ARG A 116 2.66 -0.87 -11.33
C ARG A 116 2.51 -1.58 -12.67
N GLU A 117 3.56 -2.22 -13.19
CA GLU A 117 3.49 -2.94 -14.46
C GLU A 117 2.50 -4.10 -14.34
N GLY A 118 1.32 -3.96 -14.97
CA GLY A 118 0.22 -4.91 -14.82
C GLY A 118 -0.68 -4.70 -13.59
N GLY A 119 -0.53 -3.56 -12.89
CA GLY A 119 -1.23 -3.25 -11.64
C GLY A 119 -0.52 -3.80 -10.40
N VAL A 120 -1.03 -3.44 -9.22
CA VAL A 120 -0.53 -3.94 -7.94
C VAL A 120 -1.14 -5.31 -7.68
N THR A 121 -0.29 -6.32 -7.51
CA THR A 121 -0.75 -7.70 -7.31
C THR A 121 -1.48 -7.84 -5.96
N LYS A 122 -2.29 -8.91 -5.80
CA LYS A 122 -2.99 -9.18 -4.54
C LYS A 122 -2.03 -9.34 -3.34
N VAL A 123 -0.86 -9.93 -3.58
CA VAL A 123 0.16 -10.12 -2.54
C VAL A 123 0.75 -8.78 -2.13
N GLU A 124 1.07 -7.90 -3.08
CA GLU A 124 1.57 -6.56 -2.79
C GLU A 124 0.53 -5.68 -2.08
N LYS A 125 -0.75 -5.76 -2.49
CA LYS A 125 -1.85 -5.09 -1.78
C LYS A 125 -1.92 -5.54 -0.32
N ALA A 126 -1.88 -6.84 -0.07
CA ALA A 126 -1.88 -7.40 1.28
C ALA A 126 -0.65 -6.96 2.09
N ALA A 127 0.53 -6.93 1.47
CA ALA A 127 1.76 -6.46 2.12
C ALA A 127 1.66 -4.97 2.49
N LEU A 128 1.19 -4.12 1.59
CA LEU A 128 0.96 -2.69 1.85
C LEU A 128 -0.07 -2.49 2.96
N GLU A 129 -1.22 -3.17 2.87
CA GLU A 129 -2.25 -3.10 3.92
C GLU A 129 -1.70 -3.49 5.29
N THR A 130 -0.88 -4.56 5.35
CA THR A 130 -0.26 -5.03 6.59
C THR A 130 0.72 -4.01 7.13
N LEU A 131 1.65 -3.54 6.30
CA LEU A 131 2.64 -2.53 6.64
C LEU A 131 1.99 -1.28 7.24
N PHE A 132 1.03 -0.68 6.55
CA PHE A 132 0.41 0.56 7.02
C PHE A 132 -0.44 0.35 8.29
N LYS A 133 -1.08 -0.80 8.45
CA LYS A 133 -1.76 -1.16 9.72
C LYS A 133 -0.77 -1.27 10.87
N GLU A 134 0.36 -1.95 10.66
CA GLU A 134 1.44 -2.06 11.65
C GLU A 134 2.05 -0.69 11.99
N SER A 135 2.09 0.24 11.04
CA SER A 135 2.53 1.62 11.26
C SER A 135 1.53 2.52 11.97
N GLY A 136 0.35 2.00 12.33
CA GLY A 136 -0.65 2.71 13.14
C GLY A 136 -1.87 3.22 12.36
N ALA A 137 -2.06 2.79 11.11
CA ALA A 137 -3.32 2.99 10.41
C ALA A 137 -4.41 2.08 11.02
N ARG A 138 -5.64 2.59 11.13
CA ARG A 138 -6.79 1.76 11.52
C ARG A 138 -7.41 1.07 10.32
N GLU A 139 -7.49 1.78 9.20
CA GLU A 139 -8.00 1.29 7.94
C GLU A 139 -7.04 1.70 6.84
N VAL A 140 -6.85 0.81 5.86
CA VAL A 140 -5.95 1.02 4.75
C VAL A 140 -6.70 0.68 3.47
N LEU A 141 -6.62 1.57 2.49
CA LEU A 141 -7.09 1.36 1.13
C LEU A 141 -5.90 1.52 0.18
N VAL A 142 -5.57 0.48 -0.56
CA VAL A 142 -4.59 0.57 -1.66
C VAL A 142 -5.30 1.06 -2.91
N TYR A 143 -4.87 2.20 -3.41
CA TYR A 143 -5.43 2.90 -4.56
C TYR A 143 -4.45 2.90 -5.73
N GLU A 144 -4.95 2.63 -6.94
CA GLU A 144 -4.11 2.41 -8.13
C GLU A 144 -4.44 3.34 -9.31
N GLY A 145 -5.44 4.21 -9.16
CA GLY A 145 -5.89 5.10 -10.23
C GLY A 145 -5.02 6.35 -10.40
N GLU A 146 -5.61 7.38 -10.99
CA GLU A 146 -4.96 8.68 -11.17
C GLU A 146 -4.69 9.38 -9.84
N ALA A 147 -3.65 10.22 -9.80
CA ALA A 147 -3.33 10.97 -8.59
C ALA A 147 -4.57 11.72 -8.06
N LEU A 148 -4.89 11.50 -6.79
CA LEU A 148 -6.04 12.11 -6.13
C LEU A 148 -5.70 13.52 -5.68
N ASP A 149 -6.69 14.41 -5.71
CA ASP A 149 -6.60 15.71 -5.05
C ASP A 149 -6.73 15.51 -3.52
N PRO A 150 -5.67 15.76 -2.73
CA PRO A 150 -5.67 15.52 -1.29
C PRO A 150 -6.71 16.33 -0.52
N GLU A 151 -7.15 17.48 -1.04
CA GLU A 151 -8.15 18.34 -0.41
C GLU A 151 -9.57 17.78 -0.55
N ASN A 152 -9.79 16.96 -1.58
CA ASN A 152 -11.12 16.50 -2.01
C ASN A 152 -11.25 14.96 -1.98
N ILE A 153 -10.46 14.27 -1.15
CA ILE A 153 -10.55 12.82 -1.01
C ILE A 153 -11.84 12.41 -0.27
N ASP A 154 -12.75 11.76 -0.99
CA ASP A 154 -13.88 11.02 -0.41
C ASP A 154 -13.51 9.54 -0.22
N TYR A 155 -13.00 9.22 0.97
CA TYR A 155 -12.67 7.83 1.33
C TYR A 155 -13.87 6.88 1.22
N SER A 156 -15.09 7.34 1.54
CA SER A 156 -16.27 6.47 1.50
C SER A 156 -16.56 6.03 0.07
N HIS A 157 -16.46 6.97 -0.88
CA HIS A 157 -16.63 6.66 -2.30
C HIS A 157 -15.53 5.72 -2.82
N LEU A 158 -14.27 6.00 -2.49
CA LEU A 158 -13.13 5.16 -2.91
C LEU A 158 -13.24 3.73 -2.37
N TYR A 159 -13.65 3.57 -1.11
CA TYR A 159 -13.85 2.26 -0.49
C TYR A 159 -15.01 1.48 -1.12
N GLN A 160 -16.12 2.15 -1.44
CA GLN A 160 -17.24 1.50 -2.14
C GLN A 160 -16.85 1.07 -3.56
N ALA A 161 -16.08 1.89 -4.27
CA ALA A 161 -15.55 1.54 -5.58
C ALA A 161 -14.65 0.30 -5.50
N SER A 162 -13.74 0.23 -4.52
CA SER A 162 -12.83 -0.92 -4.38
C SER A 162 -13.56 -2.23 -4.04
N ILE A 163 -14.60 -2.18 -3.20
CA ILE A 163 -15.47 -3.34 -2.94
C ILE A 163 -16.17 -3.78 -4.22
N LYS A 164 -16.74 -2.84 -4.98
CA LYS A 164 -17.46 -3.14 -6.21
C LYS A 164 -16.56 -3.85 -7.21
N ASP A 165 -15.35 -3.35 -7.41
CA ASP A 165 -14.35 -3.96 -8.30
C ASP A 165 -13.98 -5.37 -7.83
N HIS A 166 -13.72 -5.55 -6.53
CA HIS A 166 -13.45 -6.86 -5.95
C HIS A 166 -14.60 -7.86 -6.16
N LEU A 167 -15.85 -7.43 -5.98
CA LEU A 167 -17.03 -8.26 -6.23
C LEU A 167 -17.20 -8.59 -7.72
N MET A 168 -16.86 -7.67 -8.62
CA MET A 168 -16.88 -7.93 -10.06
C MET A 168 -15.84 -8.99 -10.45
N ASP A 169 -14.63 -8.93 -9.89
CA ASP A 169 -13.57 -9.90 -10.12
C ASP A 169 -13.98 -11.32 -9.67
N ILE A 170 -14.59 -11.44 -8.49
CA ILE A 170 -15.13 -12.72 -7.99
C ILE A 170 -16.19 -13.27 -8.95
N LYS A 171 -17.13 -12.41 -9.39
CA LYS A 171 -18.18 -12.82 -10.34
C LYS A 171 -17.60 -13.25 -11.68
N ARG A 172 -16.57 -12.55 -12.19
CA ARG A 172 -15.89 -12.88 -13.44
C ARG A 172 -15.18 -14.24 -13.35
N GLY A 173 -14.46 -14.49 -12.26
CA GLY A 173 -13.81 -15.78 -12.00
C GLY A 173 -14.80 -16.96 -11.87
N ARG A 174 -15.96 -16.74 -11.23
CA ARG A 174 -17.01 -17.77 -11.16
C ARG A 174 -17.59 -18.10 -12.54
N LYS A 175 -17.78 -17.09 -13.40
CA LYS A 175 -18.28 -17.29 -14.76
C LYS A 175 -17.27 -18.09 -15.61
N THR A 176 -15.99 -17.76 -15.58
CA THR A 176 -14.97 -18.46 -16.37
C THR A 176 -14.82 -19.93 -15.95
N ALA A 177 -14.87 -20.23 -14.65
CA ALA A 177 -14.88 -21.61 -14.15
C ALA A 177 -16.09 -22.41 -14.65
N GLY A 178 -17.29 -21.80 -14.65
CA GLY A 178 -18.50 -22.43 -15.18
C GLY A 178 -18.41 -22.74 -16.69
N VAL A 179 -17.83 -21.84 -17.47
CA VAL A 179 -17.61 -22.06 -18.91
C VAL A 179 -16.64 -23.22 -19.16
N LEU A 180 -15.52 -23.28 -18.44
CA LEU A 180 -14.56 -24.39 -18.56
C LEU A 180 -15.19 -25.74 -18.20
N ALA A 181 -15.98 -25.79 -17.12
CA ALA A 181 -16.70 -27.00 -16.73
C ALA A 181 -17.68 -27.46 -17.82
N ALA A 182 -18.39 -26.53 -18.45
CA ALA A 182 -19.30 -26.85 -19.56
C ALA A 182 -18.54 -27.41 -20.79
N VAL A 183 -17.40 -26.80 -21.15
CA VAL A 183 -16.56 -27.28 -22.28
C VAL A 183 -16.01 -28.69 -21.99
N LEU A 184 -15.49 -28.92 -20.78
CA LEU A 184 -15.00 -30.25 -20.37
C LEU A 184 -16.14 -31.28 -20.36
N GLY A 185 -17.35 -30.90 -19.93
CA GLY A 185 -18.53 -31.75 -19.96
C GLY A 185 -18.93 -32.17 -21.37
N VAL A 186 -18.95 -31.22 -22.32
CA VAL A 186 -19.22 -31.52 -23.74
C VAL A 186 -18.14 -32.44 -24.33
N TYR A 187 -16.86 -32.18 -24.01
CA TYR A 187 -15.76 -33.02 -24.47
C TYR A 187 -15.84 -34.45 -23.92
N ALA A 188 -16.18 -34.61 -22.64
CA ALA A 188 -16.40 -35.92 -22.03
C ALA A 188 -17.55 -36.69 -22.70
N LEU A 189 -18.67 -36.02 -23.01
CA LEU A 189 -19.79 -36.63 -23.75
C LEU A 189 -19.39 -37.05 -25.17
N ALA A 190 -18.60 -36.24 -25.87
CA ALA A 190 -18.08 -36.58 -27.20
C ALA A 190 -17.15 -37.80 -27.15
N LEU A 191 -16.29 -37.91 -26.13
CA LEU A 191 -15.44 -39.09 -25.93
C LEU A 191 -16.26 -40.35 -25.66
N ILE A 192 -17.26 -40.28 -24.78
CA ILE A 192 -18.16 -41.43 -24.50
C ILE A 192 -18.84 -41.89 -25.80
N ALA A 193 -19.37 -40.96 -26.59
CA ALA A 193 -20.01 -41.28 -27.87
C ALA A 193 -19.02 -41.92 -28.87
N PHE A 194 -17.78 -41.41 -28.95
CA PHE A 194 -16.75 -41.94 -29.84
C PHE A 194 -16.35 -43.38 -29.51
N PHE A 195 -16.22 -43.71 -28.21
CA PHE A 195 -15.92 -45.07 -27.77
C PHE A 195 -17.11 -46.03 -27.93
N SER A 196 -18.36 -45.56 -27.79
CA SER A 196 -19.55 -46.40 -28.02
C SER A 196 -19.80 -46.74 -29.49
N ILE A 197 -19.30 -45.95 -30.46
CA ILE A 197 -19.48 -46.22 -31.89
C ILE A 197 -18.40 -47.19 -32.43
N ASN A 198 -17.20 -47.17 -31.85
CA ASN A 198 -16.03 -47.93 -32.32
C ASN A 198 -15.76 -49.22 -31.50
N GLY A 199 -16.64 -49.58 -30.57
CA GLY A 199 -16.52 -50.75 -29.69
C GLY A 199 -17.52 -51.85 -29.97
#